data_AF-A0A7V1HAU5-F1
#
_entry.id   AF-A0A7V1HAU5-F1
#
_cell.length_a   1.000
_cell.length_b   1.000
_cell.length_c   1.000
_cell.angle_alpha   90.00
_cell.angle_beta   90.00
_cell.angle_gamma   90.00
#
_symmetry.space_group_name_H-M   'P 1'
#
loop_
_entity.id
_entity.type
_entity.pdbx_description
1 polymer ?
#
loop_
_entity_poly.entity_id
_entity_poly.type
_entity_poly.pdbx_seq_one_letter_code
_entity_poly.pdbx_strand_id
1 'polypeptide(L)'
;MPDVDIYVLTSKRTFSAAEEFSYNSKNMKRATLIGETTRGGAHPGGPMVVNDNFFINIPIGRAINPVTKTNWEGVGVKPHVEVPQEDALTTAHLKALEKLAASTKDKDDKFRYEWYAESLKAGLNPVKVKPETLRSYAGKYGPRTISFESGELYYQRTGRPKYRMIPLSNDLFMLKEIDYFRIKIIKEDGVVKGVMGMYDDGNTDKNLKRK
;
A
#
# COMPACT_ATOMS: atom_id res chain seq x y z
N MET A 1 20.72 2.31 15.39
CA MET A 1 19.98 2.17 14.12
C MET A 1 19.91 3.50 13.35
N PRO A 2 21.05 4.16 13.02
CA PRO A 2 21.01 5.38 12.22
C PRO A 2 20.62 5.14 10.75
N ASP A 3 20.88 3.94 10.23
CA ASP A 3 20.78 3.62 8.79
C ASP A 3 19.43 3.03 8.35
N VAL A 4 18.45 2.94 9.24
CA VAL A 4 17.12 2.43 8.88
C VAL A 4 16.32 3.54 8.19
N ASP A 5 15.74 3.20 7.04
CA ASP A 5 14.86 4.10 6.30
C ASP A 5 13.62 4.47 7.12
N ILE A 6 13.27 5.77 7.09
CA ILE A 6 12.06 6.28 7.73
C ILE A 6 11.14 6.84 6.66
N TYR A 7 9.89 6.41 6.71
CA TYR A 7 8.80 6.96 5.92
C TYR A 7 7.82 7.66 6.86
N VAL A 8 7.43 8.90 6.52
CA VAL A 8 6.48 9.71 7.31
C VAL A 8 5.24 9.93 6.47
N LEU A 9 4.08 9.56 7.01
CA LEU A 9 2.81 9.72 6.32
C LEU A 9 2.18 11.07 6.69
N THR A 10 1.80 11.86 5.68
CA THR A 10 1.17 13.16 5.87
C THR A 10 -0.18 13.25 5.16
N SER A 11 -1.07 14.07 5.70
CA SER A 11 -2.37 14.38 5.09
C SER A 11 -2.66 15.87 5.21
N LYS A 12 -3.73 16.34 4.57
CA LYS A 12 -4.27 17.69 4.79
C LYS A 12 -4.69 17.98 6.23
N ARG A 13 -4.81 16.95 7.10
CA ARG A 13 -5.10 17.11 8.53
C ARG A 13 -3.85 17.25 9.39
N THR A 14 -2.67 16.92 8.87
CA THR A 14 -1.41 17.07 9.59
C THR A 14 -1.18 18.56 9.85
N PHE A 15 -1.02 18.93 11.12
CA PHE A 15 -0.96 20.33 11.56
C PHE A 15 0.01 20.51 12.74
N SER A 16 0.56 21.71 12.89
CA SER A 16 1.35 22.12 14.05
C SER A 16 2.63 21.28 14.24
N ALA A 17 2.91 20.76 15.44
CA ALA A 17 4.15 20.03 15.74
C ALA A 17 4.43 18.84 14.79
N ALA A 18 3.38 18.20 14.25
CA ALA A 18 3.55 17.14 13.25
C ALA A 18 4.11 17.66 11.92
N GLU A 19 3.79 18.91 11.55
CA GLU A 19 4.37 19.58 10.40
C GLU A 19 5.81 19.98 10.66
N GLU A 20 6.12 20.48 11.86
CA GLU A 20 7.51 20.78 12.23
C GLU A 20 8.40 19.54 12.12
N PHE A 21 7.95 18.41 12.68
CA PHE A 21 8.65 17.14 12.59
C PHE A 21 8.86 16.72 11.12
N SER A 22 7.81 16.82 10.31
CA SER A 22 7.81 16.46 8.89
C SER A 22 8.77 17.36 8.10
N TYR A 23 8.70 18.67 8.31
CA TYR A 23 9.53 19.68 7.66
C TYR A 23 11.00 19.49 8.01
N ASN A 24 11.31 19.29 9.30
CA ASN A 24 12.68 19.10 9.76
C ASN A 24 13.25 17.79 9.22
N SER A 25 12.50 16.69 9.29
CA SER A 25 12.96 15.37 8.82
C SER A 25 13.17 15.33 7.30
N LYS A 26 12.34 16.05 6.53
CA LYS A 26 12.54 16.29 5.09
C LYS A 26 13.83 17.05 4.82
N ASN A 27 14.03 18.21 5.45
CA ASN A 27 15.16 19.09 5.16
C ASN A 27 16.50 18.56 5.70
N MET A 28 16.47 17.72 6.73
CA MET A 28 17.63 16.96 7.20
C MET A 28 17.92 15.70 6.36
N LYS A 29 17.10 15.41 5.33
CA LYS A 29 17.19 14.19 4.52
C LYS A 29 17.11 12.91 5.36
N ARG A 30 16.42 12.95 6.51
CA ARG A 30 16.29 11.80 7.41
C ARG A 30 15.13 10.89 7.01
N ALA A 31 14.06 11.45 6.47
CA ALA A 31 12.85 10.68 6.15
C ALA A 31 12.26 11.01 4.78
N THR A 32 11.60 10.02 4.19
CA THR A 32 10.79 10.19 2.98
C THR A 32 9.33 10.41 3.37
N LEU A 33 8.86 11.65 3.20
CA LEU A 33 7.44 11.99 3.36
C LEU A 33 6.59 11.49 2.19
N ILE A 34 5.45 10.87 2.49
CA ILE A 34 4.51 10.27 1.54
C ILE A 34 3.08 10.66 1.95
N GLY A 35 2.27 11.11 1.00
CA GLY A 35 0.86 11.45 1.24
C GLY A 35 0.48 12.78 0.64
N GLU A 36 -0.26 13.61 1.38
CA GLU A 36 -0.69 14.94 0.93
C GLU A 36 0.13 16.07 1.58
N THR A 37 0.07 17.25 0.97
CA THR A 37 0.58 18.49 1.58
C THR A 37 -0.17 18.81 2.87
N THR A 38 0.57 19.14 3.93
CA THR A 38 0.01 19.43 5.25
C THR A 38 -0.72 20.79 5.30
N ARG A 39 -1.38 21.10 6.42
CA ARG A 39 -2.31 22.23 6.53
C ARG A 39 -1.65 23.61 6.55
N GLY A 40 -0.44 23.74 7.09
CA GLY A 40 0.33 24.99 7.09
C GLY A 40 0.26 25.83 8.37
N GLY A 41 0.33 25.22 9.57
CA GLY A 41 0.42 25.94 10.84
C GLY A 41 1.80 25.85 11.47
N ALA A 42 2.65 26.84 11.21
CA ALA A 42 4.02 26.93 11.68
C ALA A 42 4.23 27.96 12.80
N HIS A 43 3.33 28.92 12.97
CA HIS A 43 3.51 29.98 13.95
C HIS A 43 2.83 29.61 15.28
N PRO A 44 3.59 29.41 16.37
CA PRO A 44 3.00 29.27 17.69
C PRO A 44 2.29 30.57 18.09
N GLY A 45 1.13 30.41 18.71
CA GLY A 45 0.25 31.49 19.09
C GLY A 45 -0.88 30.97 19.96
N GLY A 46 -1.73 31.89 20.39
CA GLY A 46 -2.87 31.53 21.22
C GLY A 46 -3.82 32.71 21.44
N PRO A 47 -4.95 32.44 22.11
CA PRO A 47 -5.92 33.46 22.42
C PRO A 47 -5.36 34.44 23.46
N MET A 48 -5.48 35.72 23.16
CA MET A 48 -5.21 36.83 24.06
C MET A 48 -6.54 37.52 24.35
N VAL A 49 -6.90 37.59 25.64
CA VAL A 49 -8.13 38.24 26.07
C VAL A 49 -8.04 39.74 25.80
N VAL A 50 -9.03 40.29 25.10
CA VAL A 50 -9.16 41.72 24.85
C VAL A 50 -10.04 42.35 25.94
N ASN A 51 -11.17 41.71 26.25
CA ASN A 51 -12.09 42.03 27.35
C ASN A 51 -13.01 40.82 27.63
N ASP A 52 -14.05 41.03 28.45
CA ASP A 52 -15.00 39.98 28.87
C ASP A 52 -15.73 39.26 27.72
N ASN A 53 -15.79 39.86 26.53
CA ASN A 53 -16.56 39.34 25.39
C ASN A 53 -15.69 38.93 24.20
N PHE A 54 -14.42 39.31 24.15
CA PHE A 54 -13.56 39.12 22.99
C PHE A 54 -12.16 38.64 23.34
N PHE A 55 -11.64 37.73 22.52
CA PHE A 55 -10.23 37.39 22.47
C PHE A 55 -9.75 37.44 21.00
N ILE A 56 -8.45 37.60 20.82
CA ILE A 56 -7.79 37.56 19.52
C ILE A 56 -6.69 36.49 19.55
N ASN A 57 -6.57 35.68 18.50
CA ASN A 57 -5.43 34.78 18.36
C ASN A 57 -4.23 35.54 17.81
N ILE A 58 -3.17 35.65 18.59
CA ILE A 58 -1.94 36.36 18.20
C ILE A 58 -0.80 35.35 18.03
N PRO A 59 -0.15 35.31 16.86
CA PRO A 59 1.12 34.62 16.70
C PRO A 59 2.19 35.29 17.58
N ILE A 60 2.78 34.53 18.50
CA ILE A 60 3.83 35.02 19.41
C ILE A 60 5.22 34.53 19.03
N GLY A 61 5.31 33.66 18.03
CA GLY A 61 6.58 33.15 17.54
C GLY A 61 6.50 32.71 16.09
N ARG A 62 7.69 32.52 15.52
CA ARG A 62 7.86 32.05 14.16
C ARG A 62 8.99 31.01 14.14
N ALA A 63 8.65 29.77 13.80
CA ALA A 63 9.67 28.78 13.49
C ALA A 63 10.42 29.21 12.22
N ILE A 64 11.75 29.20 12.22
CA ILE A 64 12.57 29.43 11.03
C ILE A 64 13.58 28.29 10.98
N ASN A 65 13.48 27.47 9.93
CA ASN A 65 14.39 26.34 9.79
C ASN A 65 15.80 26.84 9.40
N PRO A 66 16.87 26.34 10.04
CA PRO A 66 18.22 26.83 9.81
C PRO A 66 18.77 26.48 8.42
N VAL A 67 18.21 25.48 7.73
CA VAL A 67 18.62 25.05 6.39
C VAL A 67 17.90 25.87 5.32
N THR A 68 16.56 25.91 5.37
CA THR A 68 15.76 26.55 4.32
C THR A 68 15.61 28.06 4.51
N LYS A 69 15.96 28.58 5.70
CA LYS A 69 15.77 29.98 6.12
C LYS A 69 14.31 30.46 6.05
N THR A 70 13.36 29.52 6.01
CA THR A 70 11.91 29.77 5.98
C THR A 70 11.15 28.74 6.81
N ASN A 71 9.82 28.66 6.67
CA ASN A 71 8.95 27.69 7.33
C ASN A 71 7.78 27.22 6.45
N TRP A 72 6.83 26.49 7.04
CA TRP A 72 5.67 25.89 6.36
C TRP A 72 4.35 26.66 6.59
N GLU A 73 4.39 27.88 7.13
CA GLU A 73 3.17 28.66 7.40
C GLU A 73 2.39 28.93 6.11
N GLY A 74 1.09 28.64 6.11
CA GLY A 74 0.18 28.89 5.00
C GLY A 74 0.40 28.04 3.74
N VAL A 75 1.54 27.37 3.61
CA VAL A 75 1.90 26.53 2.45
C VAL A 75 1.95 25.04 2.78
N GLY A 76 2.13 24.69 4.05
CA GLY A 76 2.30 23.31 4.49
C GLY A 76 3.63 22.69 4.07
N VAL A 77 3.79 21.42 4.42
CA VAL A 77 4.95 20.60 4.10
C VAL A 77 4.55 19.71 2.92
N LYS A 78 5.08 20.02 1.73
CA LYS A 78 4.90 19.17 0.56
C LYS A 78 5.64 17.82 0.77
N PRO A 79 5.00 16.66 0.56
CA PRO A 79 5.68 15.36 0.65
C PRO A 79 6.68 15.16 -0.51
N HIS A 80 7.51 14.12 -0.42
CA HIS A 80 8.37 13.71 -1.54
C HIS A 80 7.59 12.92 -2.58
N VAL A 81 6.59 12.17 -2.13
CA VAL A 81 5.72 11.32 -2.95
C VAL A 81 4.29 11.73 -2.65
N GLU A 82 3.65 12.37 -3.61
CA GLU A 82 2.30 12.90 -3.47
C GLU A 82 1.28 11.84 -3.88
N VAL A 83 0.46 11.41 -2.92
CA VAL A 83 -0.62 10.41 -3.08
C VAL A 83 -1.78 10.77 -2.14
N PRO A 84 -3.01 10.32 -2.42
CA PRO A 84 -4.11 10.45 -1.47
C PRO A 84 -3.74 9.85 -0.09
N GLN A 85 -4.30 10.39 1.00
CA GLN A 85 -3.97 9.94 2.36
C GLN A 85 -4.27 8.45 2.57
N GLU A 86 -5.29 7.92 1.89
CA GLU A 86 -5.71 6.52 1.90
C GLU A 86 -4.65 5.58 1.29
N ASP A 87 -3.85 6.09 0.35
CA ASP A 87 -2.82 5.33 -0.35
C ASP A 87 -1.44 5.49 0.29
N ALA A 88 -1.26 6.43 1.22
CA ALA A 88 0.03 6.80 1.77
C ALA A 88 0.75 5.63 2.46
N LEU A 89 0.02 4.86 3.28
CA LEU A 89 0.57 3.68 3.98
C LEU A 89 0.99 2.59 2.98
N THR A 90 0.09 2.23 2.06
CA THR A 90 0.35 1.22 1.03
C THR A 90 1.54 1.61 0.16
N THR A 91 1.63 2.89 -0.23
CA THR A 91 2.74 3.43 -1.00
C THR A 91 4.06 3.40 -0.24
N ALA A 92 4.05 3.74 1.06
CA ALA A 92 5.24 3.67 1.91
C ALA A 92 5.74 2.23 2.07
N HIS A 93 4.82 1.29 2.33
CA HIS A 93 5.15 -0.12 2.45
C HIS A 93 5.71 -0.67 1.14
N LEU A 94 5.10 -0.33 0.00
CA LEU A 94 5.59 -0.71 -1.31
C LEU A 94 7.02 -0.20 -1.55
N LYS A 95 7.28 1.07 -1.25
CA LYS A 95 8.63 1.66 -1.40
C LYS A 95 9.67 1.00 -0.50
N ALA A 96 9.29 0.61 0.71
CA ALA A 96 10.17 -0.12 1.60
C ALA A 96 10.52 -1.50 1.01
N LEU A 97 9.52 -2.26 0.56
CA LEU A 97 9.72 -3.57 -0.07
C LEU A 97 10.57 -3.48 -1.34
N GLU A 98 10.31 -2.52 -2.22
CA GLU A 98 11.10 -2.33 -3.44
C GLU A 98 12.57 -2.02 -3.13
N LYS A 99 12.84 -1.22 -2.09
CA LYS A 99 14.20 -0.91 -1.66
C LYS A 99 14.89 -2.12 -1.02
N LEU A 100 14.17 -2.89 -0.21
CA LEU A 100 14.70 -4.14 0.37
C LEU A 100 15.00 -5.18 -0.71
N ALA A 101 14.10 -5.37 -1.68
CA ALA A 101 14.30 -6.26 -2.83
C ALA A 101 15.52 -5.87 -3.68
N ALA A 102 15.76 -4.56 -3.86
CA ALA A 102 16.89 -4.05 -4.63
C ALA A 102 18.23 -4.16 -3.89
N SER A 103 18.23 -4.22 -2.56
CA SER A 103 19.45 -4.18 -1.73
C SER A 103 19.85 -5.53 -1.13
N THR A 104 18.91 -6.45 -0.96
CA THR A 104 19.21 -7.78 -0.42
C THR A 104 20.02 -8.62 -1.42
N LYS A 105 20.93 -9.44 -0.88
CA LYS A 105 21.68 -10.46 -1.64
C LYS A 105 21.04 -11.84 -1.52
N ASP A 106 20.16 -12.00 -0.53
CA ASP A 106 19.44 -13.24 -0.28
C ASP A 106 18.29 -13.38 -1.30
N LYS A 107 18.26 -14.51 -2.01
CA LYS A 107 17.30 -14.75 -3.09
C LYS A 107 15.89 -15.00 -2.55
N ASP A 108 15.77 -15.61 -1.39
CA ASP A 108 14.49 -15.96 -0.78
C ASP A 108 13.85 -14.71 -0.19
N ASP A 109 14.65 -13.85 0.46
CA ASP A 109 14.24 -12.50 0.85
C ASP A 109 13.78 -11.68 -0.35
N LYS A 110 14.59 -11.64 -1.42
CA LYS A 110 14.25 -10.89 -2.63
C LYS A 110 12.91 -11.35 -3.21
N PHE A 111 12.73 -12.66 -3.35
CA PHE A 111 11.49 -13.25 -3.83
C PHE A 111 10.30 -12.85 -2.95
N ARG A 112 10.43 -12.93 -1.62
CA ARG A 112 9.38 -12.51 -0.67
C ARG A 112 9.05 -11.03 -0.78
N TYR A 113 10.05 -10.15 -0.85
CA TYR A 113 9.81 -8.72 -0.99
C TYR A 113 9.08 -8.38 -2.30
N GLU A 114 9.51 -8.98 -3.41
CA GLU A 114 8.85 -8.82 -4.71
C GLU A 114 7.42 -9.38 -4.69
N TRP A 115 7.21 -10.53 -4.05
CA TRP A 115 5.90 -11.11 -3.83
C TRP A 115 4.95 -10.13 -3.14
N TYR A 116 5.30 -9.64 -1.95
CA TYR A 116 4.43 -8.71 -1.23
C TYR A 116 4.26 -7.36 -1.96
N ALA A 117 5.30 -6.89 -2.66
CA ALA A 117 5.24 -5.67 -3.46
C ALA A 117 4.20 -5.77 -4.59
N GLU A 118 4.11 -6.91 -5.28
CA GLU A 118 3.10 -7.14 -6.32
C GLU A 118 1.67 -7.05 -5.77
N SER A 119 1.42 -7.58 -4.57
CA SER A 119 0.10 -7.50 -3.92
C SER A 119 -0.27 -6.04 -3.62
N LEU A 120 0.68 -5.24 -3.11
CA LEU A 120 0.45 -3.81 -2.84
C LEU A 120 0.24 -3.01 -4.13
N LYS A 121 0.97 -3.34 -5.21
CA LYS A 121 0.78 -2.72 -6.54
C LYS A 121 -0.63 -2.95 -7.07
N ALA A 122 -1.15 -4.17 -6.95
CA ALA A 122 -2.52 -4.49 -7.34
C ALA A 122 -3.57 -3.82 -6.44
N GLY A 123 -3.26 -3.62 -5.16
CA GLY A 123 -4.12 -2.85 -4.25
C GLY A 123 -4.24 -1.38 -4.65
N LEU A 124 -3.12 -0.75 -5.03
CA LEU A 124 -3.10 0.64 -5.52
C LEU A 124 -3.70 0.77 -6.93
N ASN A 125 -3.51 -0.26 -7.78
CA ASN A 125 -3.98 -0.28 -9.16
C ASN A 125 -4.76 -1.57 -9.45
N PRO A 126 -6.05 -1.65 -9.08
CA PRO A 126 -6.85 -2.87 -9.23
C PRO A 126 -6.94 -3.34 -10.68
N VAL A 127 -6.55 -4.60 -10.91
CA VAL A 127 -6.65 -5.24 -12.22
C VAL A 127 -8.12 -5.59 -12.50
N LYS A 128 -8.63 -5.20 -13.67
CA LYS A 128 -9.99 -5.55 -14.11
C LYS A 128 -9.94 -6.69 -15.11
N VAL A 129 -10.53 -7.82 -14.76
CA VAL A 129 -10.68 -8.99 -15.64
C VAL A 129 -12.14 -9.09 -16.06
N LYS A 130 -12.39 -9.37 -17.35
CA LYS A 130 -13.74 -9.48 -17.90
C LYS A 130 -14.55 -10.59 -17.19
N PRO A 131 -15.83 -10.38 -16.85
CA PRO A 131 -16.65 -11.37 -16.16
C PRO A 131 -16.76 -12.72 -16.89
N GLU A 132 -16.77 -12.73 -18.22
CA GLU A 132 -16.82 -13.95 -19.03
C GLU A 132 -15.54 -14.78 -18.83
N THR A 133 -14.39 -14.12 -18.80
CA THR A 133 -13.10 -14.71 -18.51
C THR A 133 -13.09 -15.29 -17.10
N LEU A 134 -13.56 -14.54 -16.10
CA LEU A 134 -13.64 -15.03 -14.72
C LEU A 134 -14.55 -16.25 -14.61
N ARG A 135 -15.74 -16.22 -15.23
CA ARG A 135 -16.68 -17.34 -15.24
C ARG A 135 -16.05 -18.61 -15.84
N SER A 136 -15.21 -18.48 -16.87
CA SER A 136 -14.51 -19.62 -17.47
C SER A 136 -13.55 -20.34 -16.50
N TYR A 137 -13.08 -19.64 -15.46
CA TYR A 137 -12.15 -20.17 -14.46
C TYR A 137 -12.86 -20.99 -13.38
N ALA A 138 -14.18 -20.90 -13.26
CA ALA A 138 -14.94 -21.70 -12.30
C ALA A 138 -14.81 -23.20 -12.59
N GLY A 139 -14.71 -24.00 -11.53
CA GLY A 139 -14.57 -25.45 -11.61
C GLY A 139 -13.91 -26.08 -10.40
N LYS A 140 -13.81 -27.42 -10.44
CA LYS A 140 -13.09 -28.22 -9.44
C LYS A 140 -11.71 -28.64 -9.97
N TYR A 141 -10.69 -28.43 -9.16
CA TYR A 141 -9.28 -28.65 -9.46
C TYR A 141 -8.65 -29.46 -8.32
N GLY A 142 -8.76 -30.79 -8.38
CA GLY A 142 -8.34 -31.65 -7.27
C GLY A 142 -9.05 -31.28 -5.96
N PRO A 143 -8.33 -30.92 -4.88
CA PRO A 143 -8.94 -30.51 -3.60
C PRO A 143 -9.44 -29.05 -3.59
N ARG A 144 -9.25 -28.30 -4.68
CA ARG A 144 -9.57 -26.88 -4.81
C ARG A 144 -10.84 -26.67 -5.62
N THR A 145 -11.65 -25.71 -5.21
CA THR A 145 -12.82 -25.25 -5.96
C THR A 145 -12.68 -23.76 -6.22
N ILE A 146 -12.87 -23.35 -7.47
CA ILE A 146 -13.06 -21.95 -7.85
C ILE A 146 -14.53 -21.77 -8.22
N SER A 147 -15.18 -20.81 -7.59
CA SER A 147 -16.59 -20.45 -7.80
C SER A 147 -16.69 -19.02 -8.30
N PHE A 148 -17.66 -18.76 -9.18
CA PHE A 148 -17.97 -17.43 -9.69
C PHE A 148 -19.30 -16.96 -9.11
N GLU A 149 -19.27 -15.89 -8.32
CA GLU A 149 -20.42 -15.37 -7.57
C GLU A 149 -20.42 -13.84 -7.66
N SER A 150 -21.57 -13.28 -8.06
CA SER A 150 -21.80 -11.83 -8.11
C SER A 150 -20.70 -11.02 -8.84
N GLY A 151 -20.14 -11.57 -9.91
CA GLY A 151 -19.08 -10.90 -10.70
C GLY A 151 -17.65 -11.20 -10.26
N GLU A 152 -17.47 -11.97 -9.19
CA GLU A 152 -16.18 -12.21 -8.56
C GLU A 152 -15.84 -13.69 -8.48
N LEU A 153 -14.55 -13.98 -8.29
CA LEU A 153 -14.08 -15.32 -8.04
C LEU A 153 -13.84 -15.56 -6.56
N TYR A 154 -14.12 -16.79 -6.15
CA TYR A 154 -13.84 -17.28 -4.81
C TYR A 154 -13.13 -18.62 -4.87
N TYR A 155 -12.11 -18.76 -4.05
CA TYR A 155 -11.33 -19.96 -3.87
C TYR A 155 -11.72 -20.67 -2.58
N GLN A 156 -11.82 -22.00 -2.63
CA GLN A 156 -11.98 -22.84 -1.44
C GLN A 156 -11.17 -24.13 -1.58
N ARG A 157 -10.45 -24.51 -0.52
CA ARG A 157 -9.88 -25.85 -0.38
C ARG A 157 -10.85 -26.73 0.40
N THR A 158 -10.94 -28.02 0.05
CA THR A 158 -11.87 -28.98 0.69
C THR A 158 -11.77 -28.92 2.22
N GLY A 159 -12.89 -28.69 2.91
CA GLY A 159 -12.95 -28.58 4.37
C GLY A 159 -12.36 -27.29 4.96
N ARG A 160 -12.01 -26.29 4.13
CA ARG A 160 -11.47 -25.00 4.56
C ARG A 160 -12.43 -23.84 4.25
N PRO A 161 -12.23 -22.67 4.88
CA PRO A 161 -12.98 -21.48 4.54
C PRO A 161 -12.79 -21.07 3.07
N LYS A 162 -13.72 -20.25 2.62
CA LYS A 162 -13.76 -19.70 1.27
C LYS A 162 -13.23 -18.28 1.29
N TYR A 163 -12.41 -17.94 0.30
CA TYR A 163 -11.72 -16.65 0.22
C TYR A 163 -12.01 -15.99 -1.13
N ARG A 164 -12.25 -14.68 -1.12
CA ARG A 164 -12.39 -13.89 -2.35
C ARG A 164 -11.04 -13.84 -3.07
N MET A 165 -11.06 -14.04 -4.37
CA MET A 165 -9.88 -13.94 -5.23
C MET A 165 -9.77 -12.51 -5.76
N ILE A 166 -8.59 -11.90 -5.62
CA ILE A 166 -8.27 -10.56 -6.11
C ILE A 166 -7.28 -10.73 -7.27
N PRO A 167 -7.60 -10.21 -8.47
CA PRO A 167 -6.72 -10.34 -9.63
C PRO A 167 -5.44 -9.52 -9.46
N LEU A 168 -4.30 -10.19 -9.67
CA LEU A 168 -2.99 -9.57 -9.86
C LEU A 168 -2.65 -9.43 -11.36
N SER A 169 -3.23 -10.29 -12.19
CA SER A 169 -3.18 -10.24 -13.66
C SER A 169 -4.46 -10.86 -14.24
N ASN A 170 -4.49 -11.13 -15.55
CA ASN A 170 -5.59 -11.87 -16.18
C ASN A 170 -5.72 -13.33 -15.71
N ASP A 171 -4.63 -13.94 -15.23
CA ASP A 171 -4.55 -15.35 -14.89
C ASP A 171 -3.95 -15.61 -13.50
N LEU A 172 -3.44 -14.60 -12.80
CA LEU A 172 -2.89 -14.70 -11.46
C LEU A 172 -3.76 -13.96 -10.44
N PHE A 173 -4.03 -14.61 -9.33
CA PHE A 173 -4.90 -14.10 -8.27
C PHE A 173 -4.25 -14.30 -6.90
N MET A 174 -4.34 -13.27 -6.05
CA MET A 174 -4.15 -13.43 -4.60
C MET A 174 -5.50 -13.73 -3.93
N LEU A 175 -5.47 -14.15 -2.67
CA LEU A 175 -6.66 -14.36 -1.88
C LEU A 175 -6.78 -13.28 -0.82
N LYS A 176 -7.98 -12.74 -0.65
CA LYS A 176 -8.26 -11.83 0.46
C LYS A 176 -7.95 -12.55 1.79
N GLU A 177 -7.16 -11.90 2.66
CA GLU A 177 -6.72 -12.41 3.98
C GLU A 177 -5.71 -13.56 3.95
N ILE A 178 -5.23 -13.99 2.77
CA ILE A 178 -4.14 -14.97 2.66
C ILE A 178 -3.08 -14.43 1.71
N ASP A 179 -2.07 -13.79 2.29
CA ASP A 179 -1.06 -13.07 1.52
C ASP A 179 0.09 -13.96 1.04
N TYR A 180 0.32 -15.09 1.70
CA TYR A 180 1.40 -16.04 1.36
C TYR A 180 1.05 -16.95 0.16
N PHE A 181 -0.19 -16.95 -0.32
CA PHE A 181 -0.67 -17.90 -1.33
C PHE A 181 -1.36 -17.23 -2.51
N ARG A 182 -1.02 -17.69 -3.72
CA ARG A 182 -1.63 -17.25 -4.97
C ARG A 182 -2.11 -18.44 -5.79
N ILE A 183 -3.07 -18.16 -6.66
CA ILE A 183 -3.58 -19.11 -7.65
C ILE A 183 -3.32 -18.54 -9.05
N LYS A 184 -2.59 -19.31 -9.86
CA LYS A 184 -2.45 -19.06 -11.29
C LYS A 184 -3.31 -20.02 -12.10
N ILE A 185 -4.09 -19.50 -13.04
CA ILE A 185 -4.90 -20.27 -13.97
C ILE A 185 -4.00 -20.79 -15.10
N ILE A 186 -4.03 -22.10 -15.33
CA ILE A 186 -3.26 -22.75 -16.40
C ILE A 186 -4.19 -22.91 -17.60
N LYS A 187 -3.78 -22.33 -18.74
CA LYS A 187 -4.50 -22.41 -20.01
C LYS A 187 -3.64 -23.09 -21.08
N GLU A 188 -4.28 -23.86 -21.94
CA GLU A 188 -3.72 -24.37 -23.20
C GLU A 188 -4.73 -24.06 -24.30
N ASP A 189 -4.30 -23.43 -25.40
CA ASP A 189 -5.16 -23.00 -26.52
C ASP A 189 -6.39 -22.17 -26.08
N GLY A 190 -6.20 -21.33 -25.06
CA GLY A 190 -7.28 -20.50 -24.48
C GLY A 190 -8.24 -21.26 -23.55
N VAL A 191 -8.12 -22.58 -23.44
CA VAL A 191 -8.95 -23.44 -22.60
C VAL A 191 -8.30 -23.64 -21.22
N VAL A 192 -9.08 -23.49 -20.15
CA VAL A 192 -8.60 -23.71 -18.78
C VAL A 192 -8.36 -25.21 -18.53
N LYS A 193 -7.11 -25.59 -18.27
CA LYS A 193 -6.70 -26.98 -18.03
C LYS A 193 -6.44 -27.29 -16.57
N GLY A 194 -6.17 -26.28 -15.75
CA GLY A 194 -5.84 -26.48 -14.35
C GLY A 194 -5.54 -25.19 -13.61
N VAL A 195 -5.05 -25.34 -12.39
CA VAL A 195 -4.55 -24.26 -11.55
C VAL A 195 -3.20 -24.64 -10.96
N MET A 196 -2.38 -23.63 -10.70
CA MET A 196 -1.13 -23.72 -9.95
C MET A 196 -1.28 -22.90 -8.68
N GLY A 197 -1.16 -23.55 -7.53
CA GLY A 197 -0.91 -22.88 -6.27
C GLY A 197 0.54 -22.43 -6.23
N MET A 198 0.76 -21.20 -5.80
CA MET A 198 2.08 -20.60 -5.62
C MET A 198 2.18 -20.08 -4.19
N TYR A 199 3.33 -20.23 -3.56
CA TYR A 199 3.58 -19.80 -2.18
C TYR A 199 4.71 -18.76 -2.14
N ASP A 200 4.74 -17.95 -1.09
CA ASP A 200 5.74 -16.89 -0.88
C ASP A 200 7.14 -17.43 -0.52
N ASP A 201 7.29 -18.73 -0.33
CA ASP A 201 8.57 -19.45 -0.21
C ASP A 201 9.07 -20.00 -1.58
N GLY A 202 8.34 -19.74 -2.67
CA GLY A 202 8.67 -20.20 -4.02
C GLY A 202 8.15 -21.59 -4.35
N ASN A 203 7.54 -22.32 -3.40
CA ASN A 203 6.92 -23.60 -3.69
C ASN A 203 5.72 -23.43 -4.63
N THR A 204 5.45 -24.48 -5.41
CA THR A 204 4.27 -24.54 -6.27
C THR A 204 3.65 -25.93 -6.27
N ASP A 205 2.34 -26.00 -6.51
CA ASP A 205 1.64 -27.27 -6.68
C ASP A 205 0.52 -27.15 -7.73
N LYS A 206 0.40 -28.17 -8.60
CA LYS A 206 -0.49 -28.14 -9.77
C LYS A 206 -1.69 -29.08 -9.57
N ASN A 207 -2.89 -28.61 -9.89
CA ASN A 207 -4.09 -29.44 -9.99
C ASN A 207 -4.80 -29.23 -11.33
N LEU A 208 -5.02 -30.31 -12.07
CA LEU A 208 -5.79 -30.28 -13.31
C LEU A 208 -7.28 -30.08 -13.03
N LYS A 209 -7.95 -29.44 -13.99
CA LYS A 209 -9.41 -29.30 -13.99
C LYS A 209 -10.02 -30.69 -14.13
N ARG A 210 -10.93 -31.06 -13.25
CA ARG A 210 -11.71 -32.30 -13.43
C ARG A 210 -12.60 -32.14 -14.67
N LYS A 211 -12.68 -33.20 -15.47
CA LYS A 211 -13.70 -33.33 -16.52
C LYS A 211 -15.09 -33.29 -15.91
#